data_AF-A0A962UY70-F1
#
_entry.id   AF-A0A962UY70-F1
#
_cell.length_a   1.000
_cell.length_b   1.000
_cell.length_c   1.000
_cell.angle_alpha   90.00
_cell.angle_beta   90.00
_cell.angle_gamma   90.00
#
_symmetry.space_group_name_H-M   'P 1'
#
loop_
_entity.id
_entity.type
_entity.pdbx_description
1 polymer ?
#
loop_
_entity_poly.entity_id
_entity_poly.type
_entity_poly.pdbx_seq_one_letter_code
_entity_poly.pdbx_strand_id
1 'polypeptide(L)'
;PDAPTRIVPESCRELPLEGNNLFFLAEFTGQAEQLCPRGLLRRVLAKAADMGYTPHAAFEYEFFVFNESRESVREKNYRNLTPLAPGYFGYSMLRNSVDSEFYQALL
;
A
#
# COMPACT_ATOMS: atom_id res chain seq x y z
N PRO A 1 3.05 14.20 -23.56
CA PRO A 1 4.50 14.42 -23.29
C PRO A 1 4.81 13.90 -21.89
N ASP A 2 6.01 13.37 -21.68
CA ASP A 2 6.40 12.78 -20.40
C ASP A 2 6.57 13.85 -19.30
N ALA A 3 6.20 13.52 -18.08
CA ALA A 3 6.34 14.42 -16.92
C ALA A 3 7.68 14.18 -16.22
N PRO A 4 8.45 15.24 -15.90
CA PRO A 4 9.74 15.09 -15.24
C PRO A 4 9.57 14.63 -13.79
N THR A 5 10.41 13.71 -13.34
CA THR A 5 10.45 13.19 -11.98
C THR A 5 11.84 13.38 -11.37
N ARG A 6 11.91 13.42 -10.04
CA ARG A 6 13.16 13.34 -9.28
C ARG A 6 13.09 12.22 -8.25
N ILE A 7 14.23 11.58 -7.99
CA ILE A 7 14.40 10.61 -6.91
C ILE A 7 14.38 11.35 -5.56
N VAL A 8 13.81 10.72 -4.53
CA VAL A 8 13.86 11.17 -3.13
C VAL A 8 14.83 10.24 -2.38
N PRO A 9 16.12 10.60 -2.25
CA PRO A 9 17.15 9.70 -1.71
C PRO A 9 16.84 9.23 -0.28
N GLU A 10 16.23 10.09 0.53
CA GLU A 10 15.90 9.83 1.94
C GLU A 10 14.78 8.80 2.10
N SER A 11 14.08 8.44 1.01
CA SER A 11 13.06 7.40 1.00
C SER A 11 13.60 5.99 0.76
N CYS A 12 14.93 5.86 0.62
CA CYS A 12 15.62 4.60 0.42
C CYS A 12 15.20 3.58 1.48
N ARG A 13 14.77 2.41 1.02
CA ARG A 13 14.52 1.26 1.89
C ARG A 13 14.81 -0.03 1.13
N GLU A 14 15.17 -1.06 1.87
CA GLU A 14 15.29 -2.41 1.31
C GLU A 14 13.90 -2.99 1.03
N LEU A 15 13.82 -3.88 0.06
CA LEU A 15 12.67 -4.73 -0.20
C LEU A 15 13.00 -6.16 0.26
N PRO A 16 12.60 -6.56 1.49
CA PRO A 16 12.99 -7.85 2.06
C PRO A 16 12.56 -9.05 1.23
N LEU A 17 11.42 -8.92 0.54
CA LEU A 17 10.83 -9.97 -0.30
C LEU A 17 11.38 -9.98 -1.74
N GLU A 18 12.27 -9.05 -2.09
CA GLU A 18 12.89 -8.93 -3.42
C GLU A 18 14.41 -8.96 -3.33
N GLY A 19 14.96 -9.84 -2.49
CA GLY A 19 16.41 -10.03 -2.35
C GLY A 19 17.14 -8.83 -1.71
N ASN A 20 16.45 -8.06 -0.86
CA ASN A 20 16.95 -6.84 -0.22
C ASN A 20 17.41 -5.77 -1.23
N ASN A 21 16.77 -5.71 -2.41
CA ASN A 21 17.01 -4.63 -3.36
C ASN A 21 16.64 -3.26 -2.77
N LEU A 22 17.33 -2.20 -3.23
CA LEU A 22 17.06 -0.83 -2.81
C LEU A 22 15.90 -0.22 -3.60
N PHE A 23 14.89 0.25 -2.89
CA PHE A 23 13.76 0.97 -3.44
C PHE A 23 13.82 2.46 -3.06
N PHE A 24 13.60 3.32 -4.05
CA PHE A 24 13.49 4.76 -3.87
C PHE A 24 12.15 5.26 -4.41
N LEU A 25 11.51 6.18 -3.70
CA LEU A 25 10.41 6.94 -4.25
C LEU A 25 10.93 7.97 -5.26
N ALA A 26 10.13 8.22 -6.28
CA ALA A 26 10.26 9.37 -7.16
C ALA A 26 9.00 10.23 -7.07
N GLU A 27 9.14 11.53 -7.32
CA GLU A 27 8.01 12.46 -7.35
C GLU A 27 8.10 13.40 -8.55
N PHE A 28 6.92 13.79 -9.05
CA PHE A 28 6.83 14.72 -10.18
C PHE A 28 7.37 16.10 -9.79
N THR A 29 7.92 16.77 -10.79
CA THR A 29 8.54 18.11 -10.67
C THR A 29 7.92 19.08 -11.68
N GLY A 30 8.28 20.37 -11.56
CA GLY A 30 7.83 21.40 -12.47
C GLY A 30 6.30 21.53 -12.45
N GLN A 31 5.69 21.66 -13.62
CA GLN A 31 4.23 21.81 -13.72
C GLN A 31 3.47 20.57 -13.20
N ALA A 32 4.03 19.37 -13.36
CA ALA A 32 3.40 18.12 -12.92
C ALA A 32 3.39 17.94 -11.40
N GLU A 33 4.22 18.68 -10.63
CA GLU A 33 4.21 18.64 -9.17
C GLU A 33 2.85 19.06 -8.58
N GLN A 34 2.09 19.88 -9.30
CA GLN A 34 0.76 20.32 -8.87
C GLN A 34 -0.22 19.14 -8.72
N LEU A 35 -0.06 18.11 -9.55
CA LEU A 35 -0.87 16.88 -9.57
C LEU A 35 -0.24 15.73 -8.76
N CYS A 36 0.99 15.92 -8.26
CA CYS A 36 1.68 14.90 -7.49
C CYS A 36 1.06 14.72 -6.09
N PRO A 37 0.61 13.51 -5.70
CA PRO A 37 0.07 13.29 -4.37
C PRO A 37 1.04 13.66 -3.23
N ARG A 38 2.34 13.40 -3.39
CA ARG A 38 3.37 13.81 -2.43
C ARG A 38 3.54 15.33 -2.36
N GLY A 39 3.46 16.01 -3.51
CA GLY A 39 3.46 17.47 -3.58
C GLY A 39 2.23 18.08 -2.89
N LEU A 40 1.05 17.47 -3.07
CA LEU A 40 -0.17 17.86 -2.35
C LEU A 40 -0.02 17.69 -0.84
N LEU A 41 0.45 16.54 -0.37
CA LEU A 41 0.70 16.29 1.05
C LEU A 41 1.64 17.35 1.64
N ARG A 42 2.74 17.68 0.96
CA ARG A 42 3.68 18.73 1.40
C ARG A 42 3.00 20.08 1.58
N ARG A 43 2.11 20.48 0.66
CA ARG A 43 1.34 21.73 0.75
C ARG A 43 0.36 21.72 1.92
N VAL A 44 -0.32 20.60 2.16
CA VAL A 44 -1.25 20.45 3.30
C VAL A 44 -0.49 20.50 4.63
N LEU A 45 0.67 19.85 4.73
CA LEU A 45 1.52 19.91 5.92
C LEU A 45 2.07 21.31 6.19
N ALA A 46 2.50 22.03 5.15
CA ALA A 46 2.93 23.42 5.28
C ALA A 46 1.81 24.31 5.84
N LYS A 47 0.60 24.17 5.29
CA LYS A 47 -0.58 24.90 5.79
C LYS A 47 -0.89 24.57 7.26
N ALA A 48 -0.77 23.30 7.67
CA ALA A 48 -0.98 22.91 9.06
C ALA A 48 0.09 23.54 9.98
N ALA A 49 1.35 23.55 9.54
CA ALA A 49 2.46 24.18 10.27
C ALA A 49 2.27 25.70 10.43
N ASP A 50 1.82 26.40 9.38
CA ASP A 50 1.51 27.83 9.43
C ASP A 50 0.40 28.16 10.46
N MET A 51 -0.46 27.18 10.75
CA MET A 51 -1.51 27.26 11.76
C MET A 51 -1.06 26.79 13.15
N GLY A 52 0.20 26.37 13.32
CA GLY A 52 0.75 25.87 14.58
C GLY A 52 0.44 24.40 14.88
N TYR A 53 0.02 23.60 13.90
CA TYR A 53 -0.30 22.19 14.06
C TYR A 53 0.77 21.26 13.48
N THR A 54 0.95 20.10 14.11
CA THR A 54 1.77 18.98 13.60
C THR A 54 0.88 17.74 13.45
N PRO A 55 0.37 17.43 12.24
CA PRO A 55 -0.51 16.30 12.05
C PRO A 55 0.21 14.95 12.23
N HIS A 56 -0.43 14.01 12.93
CA HIS A 56 -0.03 12.62 13.02
C HIS A 56 -1.15 11.73 12.44
N ALA A 57 -0.78 10.68 11.71
CA ALA A 57 -1.73 9.75 11.12
C ALA A 57 -1.23 8.31 11.27
N ALA A 58 -2.19 7.38 11.36
CA ALA A 58 -1.99 5.95 11.28
C ALA A 58 -2.91 5.38 10.20
N PHE A 59 -2.56 4.21 9.67
CA PHE A 59 -3.32 3.56 8.60
C PHE A 59 -3.72 2.16 9.06
N GLU A 60 -4.98 1.81 8.82
CA GLU A 60 -5.46 0.43 8.88
C GLU A 60 -5.69 -0.04 7.44
N TYR A 61 -4.87 -0.99 6.99
CA TYR A 61 -4.98 -1.56 5.66
C TYR A 61 -5.82 -2.83 5.71
N GLU A 62 -7.06 -2.74 5.24
CA GLU A 62 -7.94 -3.88 5.08
C GLU A 62 -7.82 -4.48 3.68
N PHE A 63 -7.77 -5.81 3.60
CA PHE A 63 -7.76 -6.54 2.35
C PHE A 63 -8.43 -7.90 2.50
N PHE A 64 -8.81 -8.48 1.37
CA PHE A 64 -9.36 -9.83 1.29
C PHE A 64 -8.34 -10.77 0.67
N VAL A 65 -8.24 -11.98 1.21
CA VAL A 65 -7.40 -13.05 0.66
C VAL A 65 -8.31 -14.07 -0.03
N PHE A 66 -7.97 -14.42 -1.26
CA PHE A 66 -8.73 -15.35 -2.08
C PHE A 66 -7.84 -16.48 -2.58
N ASN A 67 -8.42 -17.68 -2.68
CA ASN A 67 -7.81 -18.84 -3.32
C ASN A 67 -7.93 -18.72 -4.85
N GLU A 68 -7.33 -17.68 -5.42
CA GLU A 68 -7.42 -17.34 -6.84
C GLU A 68 -6.05 -16.92 -7.39
N SER A 69 -5.78 -17.25 -8.65
CA SER A 69 -4.64 -16.69 -9.40
C SER A 69 -5.01 -15.36 -10.08
N ARG A 70 -4.00 -14.59 -10.50
CA ARG A 70 -4.20 -13.34 -11.25
C ARG A 70 -5.04 -13.54 -12.52
N GLU A 71 -4.96 -14.70 -13.15
CA GLU A 71 -5.73 -15.08 -14.34
C GLU A 71 -7.19 -15.36 -13.95
N SER A 72 -7.41 -16.26 -12.99
CA SER A 72 -8.76 -16.68 -12.57
C SER A 72 -9.62 -15.52 -12.05
N VAL A 73 -9.04 -14.55 -11.33
CA VAL A 73 -9.76 -13.37 -10.86
C VAL A 73 -10.28 -12.53 -12.04
N ARG A 74 -9.49 -12.40 -13.11
CA ARG A 74 -9.89 -11.65 -14.31
C ARG A 74 -10.94 -12.38 -15.12
N GLU A 75 -10.79 -13.69 -15.30
CA GLU A 75 -11.78 -14.54 -15.98
C GLU A 75 -13.15 -14.48 -15.29
N LYS A 76 -13.16 -14.49 -13.96
CA LYS A 76 -14.37 -14.33 -13.15
C LYS A 76 -14.89 -12.90 -13.07
N ASN A 77 -14.24 -11.94 -13.74
CA ASN A 77 -14.57 -10.51 -13.67
C ASN A 77 -14.69 -10.00 -12.23
N TYR A 78 -13.81 -10.45 -11.33
CA TYR A 78 -13.79 -10.09 -9.91
C TYR A 78 -15.09 -10.43 -9.17
N ARG A 79 -15.86 -11.43 -9.64
CA ARG A 79 -17.10 -11.89 -9.01
C ARG A 79 -16.97 -13.35 -8.58
N ASN A 80 -17.76 -13.75 -7.58
CA ASN A 80 -17.83 -15.14 -7.11
C ASN A 80 -16.45 -15.75 -6.82
N LEU A 81 -15.56 -14.95 -6.22
CA LEU A 81 -14.21 -15.37 -5.85
C LEU A 81 -14.27 -16.28 -4.62
N THR A 82 -13.35 -17.25 -4.56
CA THR A 82 -13.26 -18.19 -3.44
C THR A 82 -12.42 -17.57 -2.34
N PRO A 83 -12.99 -17.18 -1.18
CA PRO A 83 -12.19 -16.63 -0.09
C PRO A 83 -11.24 -17.69 0.48
N LEU A 84 -10.13 -17.27 1.08
CA LEU A 84 -9.18 -18.16 1.77
C LEU A 84 -9.90 -19.07 2.76
N ALA A 85 -10.81 -18.48 3.55
CA ALA A 85 -11.61 -19.19 4.53
C ALA A 85 -13.12 -18.85 4.37
N PRO A 86 -14.04 -19.82 4.47
CA PRO A 86 -15.47 -19.62 4.19
C PRO A 86 -16.19 -18.82 5.29
N GLY A 87 -17.07 -17.89 4.94
CA GLY A 87 -17.89 -17.12 5.91
C GLY A 87 -17.24 -15.82 6.42
N TYR A 88 -18.01 -15.00 7.15
CA TYR A 88 -17.65 -13.63 7.55
C TYR A 88 -17.14 -13.57 8.99
N PHE A 89 -15.82 -13.70 9.19
CA PHE A 89 -15.22 -13.69 10.53
C PHE A 89 -13.97 -12.81 10.58
N GLY A 90 -14.11 -11.57 11.05
CA GLY A 90 -13.02 -10.58 11.09
C GLY A 90 -11.97 -10.79 12.20
N TYR A 91 -12.26 -11.61 13.22
CA TYR A 91 -11.41 -11.76 14.42
C TYR A 91 -11.33 -13.21 14.93
N SER A 92 -11.29 -14.19 14.03
CA SER A 92 -11.24 -15.59 14.41
C SER A 92 -9.80 -16.06 14.70
N MET A 93 -9.49 -16.25 15.99
CA MET A 93 -8.22 -16.85 16.44
C MET A 93 -7.98 -18.25 15.84
N LEU A 94 -9.05 -19.03 15.69
CA LEU A 94 -8.98 -20.38 15.14
C LEU A 94 -8.53 -20.38 13.67
N ARG A 95 -8.99 -19.42 12.86
CA ARG A 95 -8.58 -19.32 11.45
C ARG A 95 -7.11 -18.95 11.31
N ASN A 96 -6.65 -17.99 12.11
CA ASN A 96 -5.22 -17.65 12.16
C ASN A 96 -4.36 -18.85 12.53
N SER A 97 -4.88 -19.77 13.35
CA SER A 97 -4.17 -21.00 13.73
C SER A 97 -4.21 -22.06 12.63
N VAL A 98 -5.35 -22.22 11.95
CA VAL A 98 -5.51 -23.16 10.82
C VAL A 98 -4.61 -22.77 9.64
N ASP A 99 -4.59 -21.49 9.29
CA ASP A 99 -3.81 -20.94 8.17
C ASP A 99 -2.49 -20.29 8.65
N SER A 100 -1.90 -20.81 9.73
CA SER A 100 -0.78 -20.14 10.43
C SER A 100 0.46 -19.87 9.58
N GLU A 101 0.81 -20.78 8.67
CA GLU A 101 1.92 -20.58 7.72
C GLU A 101 1.70 -19.36 6.83
N PHE A 102 0.46 -19.16 6.34
CA PHE A 102 0.10 -17.99 5.53
C PHE A 102 0.23 -16.70 6.34
N TYR A 103 -0.29 -16.67 7.57
CA TYR A 103 -0.21 -15.49 8.43
C TYR A 103 1.22 -15.15 8.85
N GLN A 104 2.07 -16.15 9.06
CA GLN A 104 3.49 -15.94 9.33
C GLN A 104 4.25 -15.40 8.12
N ALA A 105 3.89 -15.82 6.90
CA ALA A 105 4.51 -15.30 5.69
C ALA A 105 4.04 -13.88 5.31
N LEU A 106 2.87 -13.47 5.81
CA LEU A 106 2.29 -12.16 5.58
C LEU A 106 2.90 -11.05 6.46
N LEU A 107 3.37 -11.41 7.66
CA LEU A 107 3.91 -10.51 8.70
C LEU A 107 5.44 -10.42 8.63
#